data_AF-A0A163WUG7-F1
#
_entry.id   AF-A0A163WUG7-F1
#
_cell.length_a   1.000
_cell.length_b   1.000
_cell.length_c   1.000
_cell.angle_alpha   90.00
_cell.angle_beta   90.00
_cell.angle_gamma   90.00
#
_symmetry.space_group_name_H-M   'P 1'
#
loop_
_entity.id
_entity.type
_entity.pdbx_description
1 polymer ?
#
loop_
_entity_poly.entity_id
_entity_poly.type
_entity_poly.pdbx_seq_one_letter_code
_entity_poly.pdbx_strand_id
1 'polypeptide(L)'
;MEDFLSQQPFAGRAADLIAGHSPCEPADTKIWEQAAEDCVLARIRSMRLIGGIRRRKAPLAPEERIRRLTDLLHLWANGCTCAVDEDLVADIVHRQRG
;
A
#
# COMPACT_ATOMS: atom_id res chain seq x y z
N MET A 1 13.89 51.33 -12.37
CA MET A 1 12.68 51.38 -11.53
C MET A 1 11.71 50.38 -12.16
N GLU A 2 12.03 49.09 -12.08
CA GLU A 2 11.51 48.14 -11.07
C GLU A 2 10.15 47.58 -11.49
N ASP A 3 10.15 46.72 -12.52
CA ASP A 3 9.05 45.80 -12.79
C ASP A 3 9.18 44.61 -11.83
N PHE A 4 8.52 44.74 -10.69
CA PHE A 4 8.42 43.71 -9.67
C PHE A 4 7.76 42.45 -10.24
N LEU A 5 8.56 41.39 -10.35
CA LEU A 5 8.14 39.99 -10.51
C LEU A 5 6.93 39.72 -9.61
N SER A 6 5.74 39.68 -10.21
CA SER A 6 4.51 39.24 -9.57
C SER A 6 4.58 37.73 -9.36
N GLN A 7 5.38 37.29 -8.38
CA GLN A 7 5.42 35.91 -7.91
C GLN A 7 4.10 35.64 -7.18
N GLN A 8 3.13 35.08 -7.92
CA GLN A 8 1.92 34.56 -7.30
C GLN A 8 2.31 33.42 -6.33
N PRO A 9 1.86 33.45 -5.08
CA PRO A 9 2.20 32.42 -4.11
C PRO A 9 1.58 31.08 -4.53
N PHE A 10 2.43 30.08 -4.73
CA PHE A 10 2.07 28.68 -5.06
C PHE A 10 1.12 28.02 -4.05
N ALA A 11 0.84 28.68 -2.92
CA ALA A 11 0.01 28.18 -1.83
C ALA A 11 -1.44 27.85 -2.24
N GLY A 12 -1.99 28.46 -3.29
CA GLY A 12 -3.36 28.21 -3.75
C GLY A 12 -3.51 27.05 -4.76
N ARG A 13 -2.48 26.75 -5.55
CA ARG A 13 -2.58 25.74 -6.64
C ARG A 13 -2.53 24.29 -6.14
N ALA A 14 -1.90 24.05 -4.99
CA ALA A 14 -1.83 22.71 -4.42
C ALA A 14 -3.21 22.19 -4.01
N ALA A 15 -4.08 23.06 -3.48
CA ALA A 15 -5.44 22.69 -3.11
C ALA A 15 -6.30 22.36 -4.34
N ASP A 16 -6.12 23.10 -5.44
CA ASP A 16 -6.84 22.88 -6.70
C ASP A 16 -6.48 21.53 -7.36
N LEU A 17 -5.21 21.12 -7.26
CA LEU A 17 -4.75 19.80 -7.72
C LEU A 17 -5.37 18.64 -6.94
N ILE A 18 -5.68 18.83 -5.65
CA ILE A 18 -6.33 17.81 -4.82
C ILE A 18 -7.84 17.80 -5.09
N ALA A 19 -8.45 18.96 -5.29
CA ALA A 19 -9.88 19.08 -5.59
C ALA A 19 -10.27 18.51 -6.97
N GLY A 20 -9.33 18.52 -7.93
CA GLY A 20 -9.50 17.93 -9.26
C GLY A 20 -9.21 16.42 -9.35
N HIS A 21 -8.83 15.78 -8.25
CA HIS A 21 -8.68 14.33 -8.22
C HIS A 21 -10.08 13.71 -8.30
N SER A 22 -10.53 13.40 -9.52
CA SER A 22 -11.51 12.34 -9.71
C SER A 22 -11.06 11.16 -8.85
N PRO A 23 -11.97 10.48 -8.12
CA PRO A 23 -11.61 9.21 -7.49
C PRO A 23 -11.01 8.39 -8.61
N CYS A 24 -9.70 8.16 -8.54
CA CYS A 24 -8.97 7.35 -9.49
C CYS A 24 -9.79 6.07 -9.54
N GLU A 25 -10.48 5.81 -10.66
CA GLU A 25 -11.24 4.57 -10.81
C GLU A 25 -10.31 3.48 -10.33
N PRO A 26 -10.75 2.61 -9.40
CA PRO A 26 -9.86 1.64 -8.80
C PRO A 26 -9.20 0.90 -9.95
N ALA A 27 -7.92 1.20 -10.18
CA ALA A 27 -7.11 0.52 -11.15
C ALA A 27 -7.37 -0.95 -10.87
N ASP A 28 -7.88 -1.66 -11.90
CA ASP A 28 -8.27 -3.07 -11.92
C ASP A 28 -7.96 -3.76 -10.61
N THR A 29 -8.93 -4.29 -9.84
CA THR A 29 -8.69 -4.81 -8.46
C THR A 29 -7.41 -5.65 -8.32
N LYS A 30 -6.99 -6.33 -9.41
CA LYS A 30 -5.70 -6.99 -9.58
C LYS A 30 -4.46 -6.10 -9.47
N ILE A 31 -4.44 -4.93 -10.11
CA ILE A 31 -3.38 -3.91 -10.02
C ILE A 31 -3.28 -3.39 -8.59
N TRP A 32 -4.42 -3.07 -7.97
CA TRP A 32 -4.44 -2.64 -6.56
C TRP A 32 -3.92 -3.76 -5.64
N GLU A 33 -4.39 -4.99 -5.82
CA GLU A 33 -3.95 -6.16 -5.06
C GLU A 33 -2.44 -6.35 -5.19
N GLN A 34 -1.91 -6.33 -6.42
CA GLN A 34 -0.47 -6.47 -6.68
C GLN A 34 0.34 -5.39 -5.98
N ALA A 35 -0.07 -4.12 -6.08
CA ALA A 35 0.61 -3.01 -5.44
C ALA A 35 0.58 -3.13 -3.89
N ALA A 36 -0.54 -3.58 -3.33
CA ALA A 36 -0.68 -3.84 -1.90
C ALA A 36 0.23 -5.00 -1.45
N GLU A 37 0.27 -6.10 -2.20
CA GLU A 37 1.16 -7.23 -1.93
C GLU A 37 2.64 -6.83 -1.96
N ASP A 38 3.06 -6.06 -2.98
CA ASP A 38 4.42 -5.57 -3.11
C ASP A 38 4.81 -4.63 -1.95
N CYS A 39 3.89 -3.75 -1.54
CA CYS A 39 4.08 -2.89 -0.37
C CYS A 39 4.31 -3.73 0.90
N VAL A 40 3.47 -4.75 1.11
CA VAL A 40 3.59 -5.64 2.27
C VAL A 40 4.91 -6.38 2.25
N LEU A 41 5.28 -6.96 1.11
CA LEU A 41 6.50 -7.72 0.94
C LEU A 41 7.75 -6.86 1.16
N ALA A 42 7.78 -5.64 0.60
CA ALA A 42 8.87 -4.69 0.79
C ALA A 42 9.03 -4.31 2.27
N ARG A 43 7.92 -4.08 2.98
CA ARG A 43 7.92 -3.79 4.42
C ARG A 43 8.49 -4.96 5.23
N ILE A 44 8.02 -6.18 4.97
CA ILE A 44 8.48 -7.40 5.66
C ILE A 44 9.98 -7.65 5.42
N ARG A 45 10.45 -7.43 4.19
CA ARG A 45 11.89 -7.45 3.84
C ARG A 45 12.67 -6.44 4.68
N SER A 46 12.19 -5.22 4.79
CA SER A 46 12.81 -4.16 5.61
C SER A 46 12.88 -4.54 7.09
N MET A 47 11.88 -5.26 7.62
CA MET A 47 11.84 -5.71 9.01
C MET A 47 12.64 -7.00 9.26
N ARG A 48 13.22 -7.62 8.21
CA ARG A 48 13.98 -8.88 8.28
C ARG A 48 13.18 -10.07 8.87
N LEU A 49 11.85 -10.03 8.79
CA LEU A 49 10.96 -11.06 9.38
C LEU A 49 10.85 -12.35 8.54
N ILE A 50 11.55 -12.43 7.40
CA ILE A 50 11.47 -13.53 6.44
C ILE A 50 11.97 -14.88 7.02
N GLY A 51 12.80 -14.85 8.07
CA GLY A 51 13.37 -16.05 8.67
C GLY A 51 12.39 -16.92 9.48
N GLY A 52 11.27 -16.37 9.95
CA GLY A 52 10.37 -17.04 10.90
C GLY A 52 9.03 -17.51 10.33
N ILE A 53 8.71 -17.16 9.08
CA ILE A 53 7.38 -17.38 8.52
C ILE A 53 7.13 -18.88 8.35
N ARG A 54 6.19 -19.43 9.13
CA ARG A 54 5.77 -20.82 9.02
C ARG A 54 5.11 -21.05 7.67
N ARG A 55 5.84 -21.71 6.77
CA ARG A 55 5.51 -21.95 5.35
C ARG A 55 4.28 -22.84 5.09
N ARG A 56 3.52 -23.24 6.11
CA ARG A 56 2.45 -24.25 6.00
C ARG A 56 1.13 -23.69 6.51
N LYS A 57 0.47 -22.90 5.67
CA LYS A 57 -0.97 -22.69 5.80
C LYS A 57 -1.64 -22.77 4.43
N ALA A 58 -2.91 -23.14 4.43
CA ALA A 58 -3.72 -23.23 3.22
C ALA A 58 -3.77 -21.86 2.50
N PRO A 59 -3.78 -21.83 1.16
CA PRO A 59 -3.87 -20.60 0.40
C PRO A 59 -5.14 -19.83 0.77
N LEU A 60 -5.01 -18.50 0.86
CA LEU A 60 -6.14 -17.63 1.18
C LEU A 60 -7.07 -17.53 -0.03
N ALA A 61 -8.38 -17.50 0.24
CA ALA A 61 -9.36 -17.16 -0.79
C ALA A 61 -9.13 -15.71 -1.29
N PRO A 62 -9.40 -15.40 -2.56
CA PRO A 62 -9.16 -14.06 -3.12
C PRO A 62 -9.86 -12.95 -2.33
N GLU A 63 -11.13 -13.12 -1.95
CA GLU A 63 -11.85 -12.12 -1.15
C GLU A 63 -11.21 -11.91 0.23
N GLU A 64 -10.75 -12.99 0.86
CA GLU A 64 -10.14 -12.94 2.18
C GLU A 64 -8.78 -12.24 2.15
N ARG A 65 -8.02 -12.43 1.07
CA ARG A 65 -6.74 -11.75 0.86
C ARG A 65 -6.91 -10.24 0.71
N ILE A 66 -7.87 -9.80 -0.12
CA ILE A 66 -8.16 -8.37 -0.30
C ILE A 66 -8.57 -7.73 1.03
N ARG A 67 -9.43 -8.41 1.80
CA ARG A 67 -9.87 -7.94 3.12
C ARG A 67 -8.68 -7.77 4.07
N ARG A 68 -7.82 -8.79 4.19
CA ARG A 68 -6.62 -8.75 5.05
C ARG A 68 -5.59 -7.72 4.61
N LEU A 69 -5.37 -7.56 3.30
CA LEU A 69 -4.51 -6.50 2.76
C LEU A 69 -5.03 -5.12 3.16
N THR A 70 -6.34 -4.90 3.00
CA THR A 70 -6.99 -3.63 3.38
C THR A 70 -6.84 -3.36 4.87
N ASP A 71 -7.14 -4.35 5.72
CA ASP A 71 -7.02 -4.22 7.18
C ASP A 71 -5.59 -3.94 7.61
N LEU A 72 -4.61 -4.64 7.03
CA LEU A 72 -3.19 -4.45 7.35
C LEU A 72 -2.70 -3.07 6.93
N LEU A 73 -3.07 -2.59 5.73
CA LEU A 73 -2.72 -1.25 5.26
C LEU A 73 -3.38 -0.16 6.12
N HIS A 74 -4.63 -0.35 6.54
CA HIS A 74 -5.28 0.55 7.49
C HIS A 74 -4.57 0.58 8.84
N LEU A 75 -4.16 -0.57 9.38
CA LEU A 75 -3.39 -0.62 10.62
C LEU A 75 -2.08 0.16 10.49
N TRP A 76 -1.40 0.06 9.36
CA TRP A 76 -0.18 0.82 9.11
C TRP A 76 -0.42 2.32 8.96
N ALA A 77 -1.50 2.71 8.29
CA ALA A 77 -1.91 4.10 8.17
C ALA A 77 -2.27 4.72 9.53
N ASN A 78 -2.83 3.92 10.44
CA ASN A 78 -3.16 4.32 11.81
C ASN A 78 -1.95 4.32 12.77
N GLY A 79 -0.74 4.03 12.29
CA GLY A 79 0.49 4.07 13.09
C GLY A 79 0.91 2.72 13.71
N CYS A 80 0.13 1.65 13.54
CA CYS A 80 0.50 0.30 13.96
C CYS A 80 1.48 -0.36 12.97
N THR A 81 2.61 0.28 12.71
CA THR A 81 3.55 -0.08 11.64
C THR A 81 4.31 -1.40 11.82
N CYS A 82 4.26 -1.99 13.02
CA CYS A 82 4.82 -3.30 13.34
C CYS A 82 3.80 -4.44 13.21
N ALA A 83 2.53 -4.14 12.90
CA ALA A 83 1.52 -5.17 12.67
C ALA A 83 1.91 -6.00 11.44
N VAL A 84 1.87 -7.32 11.57
CA VAL A 84 2.20 -8.27 10.50
C VAL A 84 1.18 -9.38 10.53
N ASP A 85 0.54 -9.62 9.40
CA ASP A 85 -0.28 -10.82 9.20
C ASP A 85 0.61 -11.92 8.61
N GLU A 86 1.07 -12.85 9.46
CA GLU A 86 1.96 -13.94 9.07
C GLU A 86 1.34 -14.87 8.01
N ASP A 87 0.01 -15.07 8.06
CA ASP A 87 -0.70 -15.93 7.11
C ASP A 87 -0.75 -15.28 5.73
N LEU A 88 -1.06 -13.98 5.70
CA LEU A 88 -1.10 -13.19 4.47
C LEU A 88 0.28 -13.16 3.81
N VAL A 89 1.34 -12.95 4.58
CA VAL A 89 2.70 -12.94 4.03
C VAL A 89 3.12 -14.33 3.54
N ALA A 90 2.73 -15.40 4.24
CA ALA A 90 2.99 -16.76 3.77
C ALA A 90 2.29 -17.05 2.43
N ASP A 91 1.04 -16.61 2.27
CA ASP A 91 0.27 -16.73 1.02
C ASP A 91 0.95 -15.97 -0.14
N ILE A 92 1.29 -14.68 0.07
CA ILE A 92 1.97 -13.85 -0.93
C ILE A 92 3.31 -14.46 -1.37
N VAL A 93 4.12 -14.93 -0.40
CA VAL A 93 5.42 -15.57 -0.69
C VAL A 93 5.24 -16.89 -1.45
N HIS A 94 4.17 -17.64 -1.16
CA HIS A 94 3.86 -18.86 -1.89
C HIS A 94 3.50 -18.54 -3.35
N ARG A 95 2.67 -17.52 -3.59
CA ARG A 95 2.27 -17.06 -4.93
C ARG A 95 3.42 -16.51 -5.76
N GLN A 96 4.39 -15.82 -5.16
CA GLN A 96 5.56 -15.30 -5.87
C GLN A 96 6.62 -16.35 -6.22
N ARG A 97 6.54 -17.56 -5.65
CA ARG A 97 7.50 -18.64 -5.88
C ARG A 97 7.02 -19.71 -6.86
N GLY A 98 5.73 -19.71 -7.21
CA GLY A 98 5.15 -20.56 -8.26
C GLY A 98 5.26 -19.89 -9.62
#